data_AF-A0A9E3W643-F1
#
_entry.id   AF-A0A9E3W643-F1
#
_cell.length_a   1.000
_cell.length_b   1.000
_cell.length_c   1.000
_cell.angle_alpha   90.00
_cell.angle_beta   90.00
_cell.angle_gamma   90.00
#
_symmetry.space_group_name_H-M   'P 1'
#
loop_
_entity.id
_entity.type
_entity.pdbx_description
1 polymer ?
#
loop_
_entity_poly.entity_id
_entity_poly.type
_entity_poly.pdbx_seq_one_letter_code
_entity_poly.pdbx_strand_id
1 'polypeptide(L)'
;MILLGIGLRIHALAQDIRLQPDEAWFSTFARAAALNGDWWLSGPLDKPPLAIYANALAQVLVGDSEFAARLPGTVASIVLLPVMAAAAAAWYTPPAVKHRAFSLPLMVLILTAFSPYALAFSATAYTDALMLLGLGCALWLAGRSRWTWSGMWLGVGFASKPQALFYFPLLLALGWAAGRLTLRQTRQFLMGLLGVGLSVLLWDAIRPGDSLFVLAAAHNDPSRWIRASEIIPRLQAWLVEGQALLGPGWLTALLLALALTVLLVRIVREPARRNTMIDALLLSFVLAYGLLHWLVAFNTYDRYLLPLLLPLALLAARGLDGLLGRVPIWQAAFAYGLLAVLLWMPALHTAEGDSAINSDHRLYSGIDQLADYLNTKPVATVLYDRWLGWELGYYLGQWHDKRVVYYPTPDLLVRDALALCEVGPRYFPAPANEPIGRWQQALQNAGFGFDRDYAVAHFVVYRITPPWSDSSACLPSG
;
A
#
# COMPACT_ATOMS: atom_id res chain seq x y z
N MET A 1 -5.18 22.76 -9.96
CA MET A 1 -5.08 21.80 -8.84
C MET A 1 -5.22 20.36 -9.34
N ILE A 2 -6.36 19.93 -9.91
CA ILE A 2 -6.49 18.57 -10.47
C ILE A 2 -5.33 18.25 -11.43
N LEU A 3 -5.09 19.09 -12.43
CA LEU A 3 -4.01 18.88 -13.40
C LEU A 3 -2.61 18.81 -12.76
N LEU A 4 -2.35 19.60 -11.72
CA LEU A 4 -1.07 19.57 -10.99
C LEU A 4 -0.93 18.26 -10.20
N GLY A 5 -1.99 17.83 -9.51
CA GLY A 5 -2.01 16.55 -8.79
C GLY A 5 -1.91 15.34 -9.72
N ILE A 6 -2.46 15.44 -10.94
CA ILE A 6 -2.25 14.45 -12.01
C ILE A 6 -0.79 14.43 -12.45
N GLY A 7 -0.22 15.60 -12.73
CA GLY A 7 1.19 15.74 -13.13
C GLY A 7 2.14 15.09 -12.14
N LEU A 8 1.94 15.30 -10.83
CA LEU A 8 2.77 14.68 -9.79
C LEU A 8 2.63 13.15 -9.74
N ARG A 9 1.43 12.60 -9.95
CA ARG A 9 1.21 11.14 -9.95
C ARG A 9 1.79 10.46 -11.18
N ILE A 10 1.68 11.12 -12.35
CA ILE A 10 2.33 10.66 -13.57
C ILE A 10 3.84 10.75 -13.44
N HIS A 11 4.35 11.82 -12.83
CA HIS A 11 5.77 11.98 -12.56
C HIS A 11 6.29 10.87 -11.63
N ALA A 12 5.55 10.54 -10.56
CA ALA A 12 5.87 9.41 -9.68
C ALA A 12 5.87 8.07 -10.42
N LEU A 13 4.91 7.84 -11.31
CA LEU A 13 4.85 6.63 -12.14
C LEU A 13 6.02 6.51 -13.13
N ALA A 14 6.55 7.64 -13.59
CA ALA A 14 7.66 7.68 -14.53
C ALA A 14 9.04 7.50 -13.88
N GLN A 15 9.13 7.42 -12.55
CA GLN A 15 10.41 7.21 -11.87
C GLN A 15 10.92 5.78 -12.09
N ASP A 16 12.23 5.67 -12.34
CA ASP A 16 12.92 4.38 -12.46
C ASP A 16 13.28 3.86 -11.07
N ILE A 17 12.29 3.28 -10.40
CA ILE A 17 12.38 2.80 -9.03
C ILE A 17 11.93 1.34 -8.98
N ARG A 18 12.75 0.45 -8.43
CA ARG A 18 12.47 -1.00 -8.41
C ARG A 18 11.29 -1.36 -7.49
N LEU A 19 10.64 -2.48 -7.78
CA LEU A 19 9.52 -2.99 -6.98
C LEU A 19 10.00 -3.42 -5.59
N GLN A 20 9.23 -3.05 -4.57
CA GLN A 20 9.38 -3.60 -3.22
C GLN A 20 8.84 -5.04 -3.13
N PRO A 21 9.17 -5.80 -2.07
CA PRO A 21 8.73 -7.20 -1.88
C PRO A 21 7.27 -7.46 -2.17
N ASP A 22 6.40 -6.69 -1.54
CA ASP A 22 4.96 -6.86 -1.71
C ASP A 22 4.48 -6.42 -3.10
N GLU A 23 5.11 -5.40 -3.70
CA GLU A 23 4.81 -5.01 -5.09
C GLU A 23 5.23 -6.12 -6.07
N ALA A 24 6.43 -6.68 -5.91
CA ALA A 24 6.94 -7.76 -6.73
C ALA A 24 6.09 -9.03 -6.56
N TRP A 25 5.66 -9.33 -5.34
CA TRP A 25 4.75 -10.43 -5.06
C TRP A 25 3.43 -10.27 -5.81
N PHE A 26 2.71 -9.15 -5.64
CA PHE A 26 1.44 -8.93 -6.35
C PHE A 26 1.62 -8.88 -7.86
N SER A 27 2.72 -8.28 -8.33
CA SER A 27 3.00 -8.15 -9.76
C SER A 27 3.39 -9.49 -10.39
N THR A 28 3.97 -10.43 -9.63
CA THR A 28 4.25 -11.79 -10.10
C THR A 28 2.97 -12.56 -10.38
N PHE A 29 1.98 -12.52 -9.48
CA PHE A 29 0.66 -13.12 -9.74
C PHE A 29 -0.05 -12.45 -10.92
N ALA A 30 0.01 -11.11 -10.99
CA ALA A 30 -0.56 -10.36 -12.10
C ALA A 30 0.09 -10.71 -13.44
N ARG A 31 1.42 -10.85 -13.46
CA ARG A 31 2.20 -11.23 -14.64
C ARG A 31 1.88 -12.65 -15.10
N ALA A 32 1.74 -13.60 -14.17
CA ALA A 32 1.33 -14.96 -14.49
C ALA A 32 -0.06 -15.00 -15.14
N ALA A 33 -1.01 -14.20 -14.64
CA ALA A 33 -2.33 -14.05 -15.27
C ALA A 33 -2.23 -13.42 -16.67
N ALA A 34 -1.45 -12.35 -16.81
CA ALA A 34 -1.31 -11.61 -18.06
C ALA A 34 -0.61 -12.42 -19.18
N LEU A 35 0.47 -13.14 -18.83
CA LEU A 35 1.32 -13.82 -19.81
C LEU A 35 0.95 -15.30 -20.01
N ASN A 36 0.51 -15.99 -18.95
CA ASN A 36 0.24 -17.44 -18.99
C ASN A 36 -1.26 -17.77 -18.88
N GLY A 37 -2.13 -16.78 -18.68
CA GLY A 37 -3.56 -16.99 -18.51
C GLY A 37 -3.97 -17.61 -17.17
N ASP A 38 -3.11 -17.54 -16.14
CA ASP A 38 -3.45 -17.97 -14.76
C ASP A 38 -4.37 -16.95 -14.06
N TRP A 39 -5.58 -16.78 -14.62
CA TRP A 39 -6.59 -15.87 -14.10
C TRP A 39 -7.21 -16.34 -12.79
N TRP A 40 -6.85 -17.51 -12.28
CA TRP A 40 -7.22 -17.92 -10.92
C TRP A 40 -6.22 -17.46 -9.86
N LEU A 41 -5.09 -16.88 -10.28
CA LEU A 41 -4.02 -16.37 -9.43
C LEU A 41 -3.48 -17.48 -8.51
N SER A 42 -3.17 -18.65 -9.06
CA SER A 42 -2.87 -19.86 -8.31
C SER A 42 -1.64 -19.71 -7.40
N GLY A 43 -1.71 -20.16 -6.14
CA GLY A 43 -0.59 -20.10 -5.19
C GLY A 43 -0.95 -19.57 -3.80
N PRO A 44 0.03 -19.19 -2.96
CA PRO A 44 -0.24 -18.65 -1.63
C PRO A 44 -0.47 -17.13 -1.71
N LEU A 45 -1.70 -16.68 -2.02
CA LEU A 45 -2.06 -15.26 -2.05
C LEU A 45 -2.97 -14.90 -0.88
N ASP A 46 -2.56 -13.94 -0.05
CA ASP A 46 -3.32 -13.53 1.14
C ASP A 46 -4.16 -12.26 0.94
N LYS A 47 -4.25 -11.78 -0.31
CA LYS A 47 -4.98 -10.56 -0.68
C LYS A 47 -6.15 -10.84 -1.63
N PRO A 48 -7.26 -10.09 -1.51
CA PRO A 48 -8.35 -10.09 -2.47
C PRO A 48 -7.88 -9.73 -3.90
N PRO A 49 -8.58 -10.22 -4.94
CA PRO A 49 -7.99 -10.30 -6.27
C PRO A 49 -8.10 -9.04 -7.11
N LEU A 50 -8.96 -8.06 -6.75
CA LEU A 50 -9.33 -6.98 -7.67
C LEU A 50 -8.14 -6.14 -8.12
N ALA A 51 -7.26 -5.76 -7.18
CA ALA A 51 -6.09 -4.96 -7.49
C ALA A 51 -5.08 -5.72 -8.36
N ILE A 52 -4.97 -7.04 -8.16
CA ILE A 52 -4.06 -7.90 -8.92
C ILE A 52 -4.61 -8.13 -10.33
N TYR A 53 -5.93 -8.27 -10.50
CA TYR A 53 -6.55 -8.29 -11.83
C TYR A 53 -6.39 -6.96 -12.57
N ALA A 54 -6.53 -5.84 -11.88
CA ALA A 54 -6.29 -4.54 -12.50
C ALA A 54 -4.83 -4.40 -12.97
N ASN A 55 -3.87 -4.88 -12.16
CA ASN A 55 -2.46 -4.98 -12.52
C ASN A 55 -2.26 -5.91 -13.75
N ALA A 56 -2.82 -7.11 -13.74
CA ALA A 56 -2.73 -8.05 -14.86
C ALA A 56 -3.28 -7.45 -16.16
N LEU A 57 -4.45 -6.82 -16.11
CA LEU A 57 -5.04 -6.13 -17.26
C LEU A 57 -4.17 -4.98 -17.77
N ALA A 58 -3.53 -4.22 -16.88
CA ALA A 58 -2.59 -3.18 -17.28
C ALA A 58 -1.36 -3.77 -17.99
N GLN A 59 -0.82 -4.88 -17.50
CA GLN A 59 0.27 -5.60 -18.17
C GLN A 59 -0.14 -6.16 -19.54
N VAL A 60 -1.36 -6.67 -19.68
CA VAL A 60 -1.90 -7.11 -20.99
C VAL A 60 -2.00 -5.94 -21.98
N LEU A 61 -2.43 -4.77 -21.52
CA LEU A 61 -2.70 -3.61 -22.38
C LEU A 61 -1.45 -2.78 -22.72
N VAL A 62 -0.50 -2.69 -21.80
CA VAL A 62 0.68 -1.80 -21.90
C VAL A 62 1.98 -2.59 -22.09
N GLY A 63 2.01 -3.85 -21.69
CA GLY A 63 3.19 -4.72 -21.71
C GLY A 63 3.67 -5.09 -20.30
N ASP A 64 4.42 -6.19 -20.20
CA ASP A 64 5.03 -6.64 -18.96
C ASP A 64 6.14 -5.67 -18.51
N SER A 65 5.83 -4.83 -17.52
CA SER A 65 6.74 -3.82 -16.99
C SER A 65 6.29 -3.34 -15.60
N GLU A 66 7.23 -2.78 -14.82
CA GLU A 66 6.92 -2.12 -13.55
C GLU A 66 5.96 -0.93 -13.73
N PHE A 67 6.10 -0.21 -14.85
CA PHE A 67 5.21 0.88 -15.22
C PHE A 67 3.77 0.39 -15.35
N ALA A 68 3.55 -0.70 -16.09
CA ALA A 68 2.23 -1.30 -16.24
C ALA A 68 1.67 -1.82 -14.91
N ALA A 69 2.53 -2.41 -14.07
CA ALA A 69 2.12 -2.93 -12.76
C ALA A 69 1.61 -1.84 -11.80
N ARG A 70 2.20 -0.64 -11.85
CA ARG A 70 1.84 0.52 -11.01
C ARG A 70 0.71 1.37 -11.58
N LEU A 71 0.42 1.24 -12.88
CA LEU A 71 -0.56 2.05 -13.60
C LEU A 71 -1.96 2.05 -12.96
N PRO A 72 -2.55 0.92 -12.53
CA PRO A 72 -3.86 0.93 -11.90
C PRO A 72 -3.90 1.76 -10.61
N GLY A 73 -2.87 1.65 -9.78
CA GLY A 73 -2.74 2.43 -8.56
C GLY A 73 -2.66 3.93 -8.86
N THR A 74 -1.90 4.30 -9.89
CA THR A 74 -1.76 5.70 -10.33
C THR A 74 -3.08 6.26 -10.84
N VAL A 75 -3.79 5.53 -11.70
CA VAL A 75 -5.10 5.92 -12.20
C VAL A 75 -6.10 6.05 -11.04
N ALA A 76 -6.11 5.10 -10.11
CA ALA A 76 -6.97 5.17 -8.94
C ALA A 76 -6.71 6.41 -8.08
N SER A 77 -5.43 6.74 -7.86
CA SER A 77 -5.02 7.94 -7.11
C SER A 77 -5.36 9.24 -7.85
N ILE A 78 -5.31 9.26 -9.18
CA ILE A 78 -5.76 10.39 -10.00
C ILE A 78 -7.27 10.60 -9.85
N VAL A 79 -8.06 9.53 -9.99
CA VAL A 79 -9.54 9.60 -9.88
C VAL A 79 -9.98 9.95 -8.46
N LEU A 80 -9.20 9.57 -7.44
CA LEU A 80 -9.46 9.92 -6.05
C LEU A 80 -9.49 11.45 -5.84
N LEU A 81 -8.75 12.25 -6.62
CA LEU A 81 -8.70 13.71 -6.49
C LEU A 81 -10.08 14.38 -6.63
N PRO A 82 -10.80 14.27 -7.77
CA PRO A 82 -12.13 14.83 -7.89
C PRO A 82 -13.15 14.12 -6.98
N VAL A 83 -12.97 12.83 -6.69
CA VAL A 83 -13.85 12.08 -5.76
C VAL A 83 -13.82 12.69 -4.36
N MET A 84 -12.64 13.04 -3.86
CA MET A 84 -12.49 13.65 -2.54
C MET A 84 -13.11 15.05 -2.47
N ALA A 85 -12.93 15.86 -3.52
CA ALA A 85 -13.62 17.15 -3.63
C ALA A 85 -15.15 16.96 -3.66
N ALA A 86 -15.64 15.97 -4.41
CA ALA A 86 -17.06 15.66 -4.52
C ALA A 86 -17.64 15.10 -3.21
N ALA A 87 -16.87 14.31 -2.46
CA ALA A 87 -17.23 13.85 -1.12
C ALA A 87 -17.40 15.03 -0.16
N ALA A 88 -16.42 15.95 -0.12
CA ALA A 88 -16.51 17.15 0.68
C ALA A 88 -17.78 17.97 0.37
N ALA A 89 -18.06 18.18 -0.92
CA ALA A 89 -19.27 18.88 -1.36
C ALA A 89 -20.55 18.16 -0.93
N ALA A 90 -20.60 16.82 -1.05
CA ALA A 90 -21.78 16.03 -0.74
C ALA A 90 -22.15 16.04 0.76
N TRP A 91 -21.15 16.15 1.63
CA TRP A 91 -21.34 16.17 3.09
C TRP A 91 -21.56 17.57 3.65
N TYR A 92 -20.89 18.59 3.13
CA TYR A 92 -20.79 19.89 3.79
C TYR A 92 -21.39 21.08 3.03
N THR A 93 -21.62 20.99 1.73
CA THR A 93 -22.13 22.11 0.95
C THR A 93 -23.67 22.05 0.86
N PRO A 94 -24.41 23.03 1.43
CA PRO A 94 -25.85 23.11 1.27
C PRO A 94 -26.22 23.50 -0.18
N PRO A 95 -27.35 23.02 -0.73
CA PRO A 95 -27.77 23.36 -2.11
C PRO A 95 -27.97 24.87 -2.38
N ALA A 96 -28.16 25.68 -1.33
CA ALA A 96 -28.59 27.07 -1.44
C ALA A 96 -27.46 28.13 -1.39
N VAL A 97 -26.21 27.78 -1.07
CA VAL A 97 -25.13 28.76 -0.86
C VAL A 97 -24.14 28.76 -2.02
N LYS A 98 -24.39 29.57 -3.06
CA LYS A 98 -23.58 29.58 -4.30
C LYS A 98 -22.21 30.25 -4.18
N HIS A 99 -22.04 31.26 -3.32
CA HIS A 99 -20.85 32.14 -3.35
C HIS A 99 -19.65 31.65 -2.52
N ARG A 100 -19.82 30.66 -1.63
CA ARG A 100 -18.74 30.03 -0.84
C ARG A 100 -18.69 28.50 -0.96
N ALA A 101 -19.52 27.91 -1.84
CA ALA A 101 -19.63 26.46 -2.03
C ALA A 101 -18.33 25.75 -2.45
N PHE A 102 -17.35 26.49 -2.97
CA PHE A 102 -16.15 25.92 -3.58
C PHE A 102 -14.91 25.93 -2.67
N SER A 103 -14.92 26.61 -1.51
CA SER A 103 -13.74 26.67 -0.62
C SER A 103 -13.35 25.29 -0.10
N LEU A 104 -14.30 24.61 0.57
CA LEU A 104 -14.03 23.33 1.20
C LEU A 104 -13.64 22.22 0.21
N PRO A 105 -14.37 22.01 -0.92
CA PRO A 105 -13.95 21.02 -1.92
C PRO A 105 -12.56 21.31 -2.51
N LEU A 106 -12.23 22.58 -2.73
CA LEU A 106 -10.91 22.98 -3.23
C LEU A 106 -9.81 22.69 -2.21
N MET A 107 -10.05 22.93 -0.92
CA MET A 107 -9.05 22.67 0.12
C MET A 107 -8.80 21.17 0.30
N VAL A 108 -9.84 20.35 0.29
CA VAL A 108 -9.72 18.89 0.30
C VAL A 108 -8.96 18.41 -0.94
N LEU A 109 -9.25 19.01 -2.11
CA LEU A 109 -8.51 18.72 -3.33
C LEU A 109 -7.02 19.10 -3.20
N ILE A 110 -6.68 20.28 -2.67
CA ILE A 110 -5.29 20.71 -2.47
C ILE A 110 -4.55 19.73 -1.54
N LEU A 111 -5.16 19.41 -0.38
CA LEU A 111 -4.59 18.48 0.60
C LEU A 111 -4.40 17.07 0.03
N THR A 112 -5.36 16.58 -0.77
CA THR A 112 -5.25 15.23 -1.38
C THR A 112 -4.29 15.23 -2.58
N ALA A 113 -4.25 16.30 -3.36
CA ALA A 113 -3.40 16.44 -4.54
C ALA A 113 -1.92 16.50 -4.17
N PHE A 114 -1.59 17.22 -3.09
CA PHE A 114 -0.22 17.49 -2.65
C PHE A 114 0.14 16.82 -1.33
N SER A 115 -0.65 15.86 -0.83
CA SER A 115 -0.24 15.03 0.31
C SER A 115 0.97 14.20 -0.09
N PRO A 116 2.14 14.38 0.56
CA PRO A 116 3.31 13.52 0.33
C PRO A 116 2.95 12.05 0.51
N TYR A 117 2.22 11.74 1.58
CA TYR A 117 1.77 10.40 1.89
C TYR A 117 0.88 9.79 0.78
N ALA A 118 -0.06 10.56 0.22
CA ALA A 118 -0.87 10.09 -0.90
C ALA A 118 -0.06 9.83 -2.17
N LEU A 119 1.00 10.61 -2.39
CA LEU A 119 1.90 10.48 -3.54
C LEU A 119 2.84 9.29 -3.41
N ALA A 120 3.38 9.05 -2.21
CA ALA A 120 4.30 7.94 -1.93
C ALA A 120 3.71 6.58 -2.32
N PHE A 121 2.40 6.42 -2.17
CA PHE A 121 1.67 5.20 -2.54
C PHE A 121 0.90 5.30 -3.86
N SER A 122 0.95 6.45 -4.55
CA SER A 122 0.17 6.65 -5.78
C SER A 122 0.70 5.85 -6.97
N ALA A 123 2.00 5.67 -7.06
CA ALA A 123 2.67 4.95 -8.14
C ALA A 123 3.26 3.63 -7.62
N THR A 124 2.48 2.90 -6.82
CA THR A 124 2.86 1.58 -6.31
C THR A 124 1.94 0.50 -6.88
N ALA A 125 2.45 -0.73 -6.99
CA ALA A 125 1.67 -1.92 -7.33
C ALA A 125 0.94 -2.51 -6.12
N TYR A 126 0.86 -1.76 -5.01
CA TYR A 126 0.08 -2.14 -3.83
C TYR A 126 -1.42 -2.12 -4.09
N THR A 127 -2.15 -2.84 -3.26
CA THR A 127 -3.62 -2.91 -3.30
C THR A 127 -4.30 -1.66 -2.71
N ASP A 128 -3.51 -0.76 -2.13
CA ASP A 128 -3.99 0.39 -1.34
C ASP A 128 -4.68 1.49 -2.15
N ALA A 129 -4.17 1.86 -3.33
CA ALA A 129 -4.71 2.97 -4.09
C ALA A 129 -6.15 2.70 -4.57
N LEU A 130 -6.43 1.48 -5.03
CA LEU A 130 -7.78 1.04 -5.39
C LEU A 130 -8.69 0.93 -4.17
N MET A 131 -8.17 0.47 -3.02
CA MET A 131 -8.89 0.52 -1.75
C MET A 131 -9.31 1.96 -1.43
N LEU A 132 -8.39 2.92 -1.47
CA LEU A 132 -8.67 4.32 -1.17
C LEU A 132 -9.67 4.95 -2.14
N LEU A 133 -9.58 4.64 -3.42
CA LEU A 133 -10.60 5.06 -4.40
C LEU A 133 -11.98 4.50 -4.03
N GLY A 134 -12.07 3.21 -3.67
CA GLY A 134 -13.31 2.59 -3.22
C GLY A 134 -13.89 3.28 -1.99
N LEU A 135 -13.05 3.57 -0.99
CA LEU A 135 -13.44 4.31 0.21
C LEU A 135 -13.92 5.74 -0.10
N GLY A 136 -13.21 6.47 -0.97
CA GLY A 136 -13.58 7.81 -1.41
C GLY A 136 -14.93 7.82 -2.15
N CYS A 137 -15.14 6.89 -3.08
CA CYS A 137 -16.39 6.72 -3.79
C CYS A 137 -17.54 6.34 -2.84
N ALA A 138 -17.29 5.45 -1.89
CA ALA A 138 -18.28 5.07 -0.88
C ALA A 138 -18.72 6.27 -0.03
N LEU A 139 -17.77 7.09 0.44
CA LEU A 139 -18.04 8.33 1.15
C LEU A 139 -18.83 9.33 0.30
N TRP A 140 -18.40 9.56 -0.95
CA TRP A 140 -19.08 10.48 -1.86
C TRP A 140 -20.53 10.08 -2.12
N LEU A 141 -20.77 8.81 -2.43
CA LEU A 141 -22.08 8.30 -2.79
C LEU A 141 -23.02 8.21 -1.58
N ALA A 142 -22.51 7.88 -0.39
CA ALA A 142 -23.27 8.01 0.86
C ALA A 142 -23.69 9.47 1.11
N GLY A 143 -22.78 10.42 0.88
CA GLY A 143 -23.06 11.86 0.94
C GLY A 143 -24.13 12.32 -0.07
N ARG A 144 -24.35 11.55 -1.14
CA ARG A 144 -25.40 11.78 -2.15
C ARG A 144 -26.66 10.93 -1.91
N SER A 145 -26.74 10.23 -0.78
CA SER A 145 -27.82 9.29 -0.45
C SER A 145 -28.01 8.16 -1.47
N ARG A 146 -26.95 7.82 -2.23
CA ARG A 146 -26.91 6.69 -3.18
C ARG A 146 -26.35 5.44 -2.48
N TRP A 147 -27.14 4.91 -1.55
CA TRP A 147 -26.67 3.89 -0.59
C TRP A 147 -26.26 2.55 -1.21
N THR A 148 -26.97 2.05 -2.22
CA THR A 148 -26.55 0.82 -2.93
C THR A 148 -25.17 0.96 -3.56
N TRP A 149 -24.93 2.07 -4.25
CA TRP A 149 -23.63 2.35 -4.86
C TRP A 149 -22.54 2.60 -3.81
N SER A 150 -22.87 3.27 -2.70
CA SER A 150 -21.93 3.43 -1.58
C SER A 150 -21.47 2.08 -1.03
N GLY A 151 -22.42 1.15 -0.81
CA GLY A 151 -22.10 -0.22 -0.36
C GLY A 151 -21.28 -0.99 -1.39
N MET A 152 -21.64 -0.91 -2.68
CA MET A 152 -20.88 -1.54 -3.76
C MET A 152 -19.43 -1.05 -3.79
N TRP A 153 -19.19 0.27 -3.67
CA TRP A 153 -17.83 0.82 -3.67
C TRP A 153 -17.03 0.50 -2.39
N LEU A 154 -17.70 0.36 -1.24
CA LEU A 154 -17.06 -0.22 -0.05
C LEU A 154 -16.64 -1.67 -0.31
N GLY A 155 -17.51 -2.44 -0.99
CA GLY A 155 -17.21 -3.81 -1.43
C GLY A 155 -16.06 -3.88 -2.43
N VAL A 156 -15.95 -2.93 -3.36
CA VAL A 156 -14.79 -2.77 -4.27
C VAL A 156 -13.51 -2.47 -3.48
N GLY A 157 -13.60 -1.62 -2.45
CA GLY A 157 -12.51 -1.40 -1.52
C GLY A 157 -12.08 -2.70 -0.84
N PHE A 158 -13.03 -3.47 -0.31
CA PHE A 158 -12.79 -4.78 0.31
C PHE A 158 -12.17 -5.78 -0.66
N ALA A 159 -12.67 -5.83 -1.91
CA ALA A 159 -12.15 -6.68 -2.98
C ALA A 159 -10.74 -6.30 -3.44
N SER A 160 -10.25 -5.12 -3.05
CA SER A 160 -8.85 -4.72 -3.21
C SER A 160 -8.04 -5.02 -1.95
N LYS A 161 -8.53 -4.61 -0.78
CA LYS A 161 -7.86 -4.79 0.51
C LYS A 161 -8.88 -4.88 1.66
N PRO A 162 -8.84 -5.91 2.53
CA PRO A 162 -9.86 -6.13 3.56
C PRO A 162 -10.02 -4.97 4.55
N GLN A 163 -8.96 -4.18 4.75
CA GLN A 163 -8.93 -2.98 5.59
C GLN A 163 -10.01 -1.95 5.23
N ALA A 164 -10.56 -1.97 4.00
CA ALA A 164 -11.68 -1.13 3.63
C ALA A 164 -12.88 -1.27 4.58
N LEU A 165 -13.11 -2.46 5.15
CA LEU A 165 -14.26 -2.71 6.03
C LEU A 165 -14.26 -1.88 7.32
N PHE A 166 -13.13 -1.30 7.73
CA PHE A 166 -13.11 -0.33 8.84
C PHE A 166 -14.01 0.88 8.58
N TYR A 167 -14.30 1.23 7.32
CA TYR A 167 -15.21 2.32 6.97
C TYR A 167 -16.69 1.96 7.08
N PHE A 168 -17.05 0.68 7.23
CA PHE A 168 -18.43 0.24 7.38
C PHE A 168 -19.17 0.99 8.51
N PRO A 169 -18.68 0.98 9.78
CA PRO A 169 -19.36 1.69 10.85
C PRO A 169 -19.37 3.21 10.64
N LEU A 170 -18.29 3.77 10.07
CA LEU A 170 -18.21 5.20 9.79
C LEU A 170 -19.29 5.64 8.80
N LEU A 171 -19.46 4.95 7.67
CA LEU A 171 -20.44 5.31 6.64
C LEU A 171 -21.87 5.31 7.17
N LEU A 172 -22.23 4.31 7.98
CA LEU A 172 -23.54 4.24 8.61
C LEU A 172 -23.73 5.34 9.66
N ALA A 173 -22.73 5.59 10.50
CA ALA A 173 -22.77 6.66 11.50
C ALA A 173 -22.93 8.04 10.84
N LEU A 174 -22.18 8.32 9.76
CA LEU A 174 -22.31 9.57 9.00
C LEU A 174 -23.70 9.70 8.35
N GLY A 175 -24.22 8.60 7.81
CA GLY A 175 -25.59 8.55 7.26
C GLY A 175 -26.66 8.90 8.29
N TRP A 176 -26.57 8.28 9.46
CA TRP A 176 -27.45 8.52 10.58
C TRP A 176 -27.36 9.99 11.05
N ALA A 177 -26.13 10.48 11.28
CA ALA A 177 -25.87 11.85 11.68
C ALA A 177 -26.41 12.89 10.69
N ALA A 178 -26.37 12.59 9.39
CA ALA A 178 -26.90 13.47 8.37
C ALA A 178 -28.42 13.40 8.20
N GLY A 179 -29.13 12.56 8.95
CA GLY A 179 -30.56 12.27 8.75
C GLY A 179 -30.83 11.61 7.39
N ARG A 180 -29.83 10.93 6.83
CA ARG A 180 -29.84 10.35 5.48
C ARG A 180 -29.95 8.83 5.48
N LEU A 181 -30.05 8.20 6.65
CA LEU A 181 -30.08 6.75 6.81
C LEU A 181 -31.41 6.29 7.41
N THR A 182 -32.12 5.46 6.65
CA THR A 182 -33.35 4.74 7.01
C THR A 182 -33.10 3.24 6.89
N LEU A 183 -33.98 2.40 7.44
CA LEU A 183 -33.85 0.94 7.32
C LEU A 183 -33.74 0.47 5.86
N ARG A 184 -34.51 1.09 4.95
CA ARG A 184 -34.45 0.81 3.51
C ARG A 184 -33.05 1.13 2.94
N GLN A 185 -32.48 2.25 3.34
CA GLN A 185 -31.15 2.69 2.87
C GLN A 185 -30.04 1.82 3.46
N THR A 186 -30.15 1.39 4.71
CA THR A 186 -29.24 0.40 5.31
C THR A 186 -29.28 -0.92 4.53
N ARG A 187 -30.48 -1.43 4.20
CA ARG A 187 -30.61 -2.63 3.36
C ARG A 187 -30.00 -2.43 1.97
N GLN A 188 -30.24 -1.28 1.34
CA GLN A 188 -29.64 -0.92 0.04
C GLN A 188 -28.12 -0.93 0.09
N PHE A 189 -27.54 -0.33 1.12
CA PHE A 189 -26.10 -0.34 1.37
C PHE A 189 -25.56 -1.76 1.54
N LEU A 190 -26.20 -2.56 2.40
CA LEU A 190 -25.81 -3.96 2.63
C LEU A 190 -25.89 -4.80 1.36
N MET A 191 -26.93 -4.65 0.54
CA MET A 191 -27.03 -5.37 -0.73
C MET A 191 -25.88 -5.03 -1.69
N GLY A 192 -25.50 -3.76 -1.79
CA GLY A 192 -24.34 -3.36 -2.60
C GLY A 192 -23.03 -3.95 -2.10
N LEU A 193 -22.80 -3.89 -0.79
CA LEU A 193 -21.60 -4.46 -0.15
C LEU A 193 -21.55 -5.98 -0.31
N LEU A 194 -22.64 -6.67 0.00
CA LEU A 194 -22.74 -8.13 -0.10
C LEU A 194 -22.62 -8.62 -1.54
N GLY A 195 -23.13 -7.89 -2.54
CA GLY A 195 -22.97 -8.30 -3.94
C GLY A 195 -21.50 -8.45 -4.35
N VAL A 196 -20.66 -7.46 -4.00
CA VAL A 196 -19.22 -7.54 -4.28
C VAL A 196 -18.51 -8.50 -3.32
N GLY A 197 -18.85 -8.46 -2.03
CA GLY A 197 -18.26 -9.33 -1.01
C GLY A 197 -18.47 -10.81 -1.30
N LEU A 198 -19.69 -11.22 -1.68
CA LEU A 198 -20.01 -12.60 -2.08
C LEU A 198 -19.23 -13.02 -3.33
N SER A 199 -18.94 -12.08 -4.25
CA SER A 199 -18.12 -12.38 -5.43
C SER A 199 -16.68 -12.72 -5.04
N VAL A 200 -16.11 -12.01 -4.05
CA VAL A 200 -14.79 -12.31 -3.49
C VAL A 200 -14.79 -13.66 -2.77
N LEU A 201 -15.82 -13.93 -1.96
CA LEU A 201 -15.96 -15.21 -1.25
C LEU A 201 -16.12 -16.39 -2.21
N LEU A 202 -16.91 -16.22 -3.27
CA LEU A 202 -17.07 -17.24 -4.30
C LEU A 202 -15.76 -17.49 -5.04
N TRP A 203 -15.04 -16.42 -5.40
CA TRP A 203 -13.73 -16.53 -6.02
C TRP A 203 -12.73 -17.28 -5.12
N ASP A 204 -12.68 -16.96 -3.83
CA ASP A 204 -11.81 -17.63 -2.86
C ASP A 204 -12.15 -19.12 -2.73
N ALA A 205 -13.44 -19.46 -2.73
CA ALA A 205 -13.90 -20.84 -2.57
C ALA A 205 -13.62 -21.75 -3.77
N ILE A 206 -13.50 -21.19 -4.99
CA ILE A 206 -13.28 -21.97 -6.23
C ILE A 206 -11.84 -21.92 -6.73
N ARG A 207 -11.05 -20.97 -6.24
CA ARG A 207 -9.65 -20.80 -6.60
C ARG A 207 -8.80 -21.98 -6.06
N PRO A 208 -7.81 -22.47 -6.83
CA PRO A 208 -6.84 -23.44 -6.33
C PRO A 208 -5.91 -22.84 -5.24
N GLY A 209 -5.75 -23.55 -4.12
CA GLY A 209 -4.82 -23.20 -3.04
C GLY A 209 -5.53 -22.98 -1.70
N ASP A 210 -4.78 -22.45 -0.73
CA ASP A 210 -5.34 -22.08 0.57
C ASP A 210 -6.23 -20.83 0.45
N SER A 211 -7.29 -20.79 1.26
CA SER A 211 -8.16 -19.62 1.36
C SER A 211 -7.38 -18.37 1.75
N LEU A 212 -7.70 -17.25 1.10
CA LEU A 212 -7.14 -15.94 1.39
C LEU A 212 -7.28 -15.57 2.86
N PHE A 213 -8.37 -15.98 3.51
CA PHE A 213 -8.62 -15.64 4.92
C PHE A 213 -7.73 -16.44 5.87
N VAL A 214 -7.43 -17.70 5.52
CA VAL A 214 -6.51 -18.55 6.28
C VAL A 214 -5.09 -17.99 6.18
N LEU A 215 -4.64 -17.67 4.97
CA LEU A 215 -3.33 -17.06 4.75
C LEU A 215 -3.22 -15.67 5.38
N ALA A 216 -4.26 -14.84 5.25
CA ALA A 216 -4.28 -13.52 5.86
C ALA A 216 -4.20 -13.59 7.38
N ALA A 217 -4.92 -14.53 8.00
CA ALA A 217 -4.82 -14.78 9.44
C ALA A 217 -3.41 -15.26 9.82
N ALA A 218 -2.84 -16.22 9.09
CA ALA A 218 -1.50 -16.74 9.35
C ALA A 218 -0.41 -15.65 9.29
N HIS A 219 -0.53 -14.70 8.36
CA HIS A 219 0.47 -13.64 8.16
C HIS A 219 0.22 -12.38 8.99
N ASN A 220 -1.03 -12.09 9.37
CA ASN A 220 -1.40 -10.77 9.93
C ASN A 220 -2.17 -10.85 11.27
N ASP A 221 -2.43 -12.03 11.83
CA ASP A 221 -3.08 -12.15 13.13
C ASP A 221 -2.14 -11.60 14.23
N PRO A 222 -2.51 -10.47 14.88
CA PRO A 222 -1.70 -9.93 15.96
C PRO A 222 -1.65 -10.89 17.16
N SER A 223 -2.63 -11.80 17.33
CA SER A 223 -2.83 -12.78 18.42
C SER A 223 -2.81 -12.23 19.86
N ARG A 224 -2.44 -10.97 20.06
CA ARG A 224 -2.25 -10.33 21.36
C ARG A 224 -2.39 -8.80 21.33
N TRP A 225 -2.58 -8.24 22.51
CA TRP A 225 -2.36 -6.82 22.78
C TRP A 225 -0.86 -6.51 22.87
N ILE A 226 -0.51 -5.23 22.78
CA ILE A 226 0.87 -4.79 23.01
C ILE A 226 1.32 -4.99 24.46
N ARG A 227 2.62 -5.13 24.65
CA ARG A 227 3.30 -5.13 25.94
C ARG A 227 3.57 -3.70 26.39
N ALA A 228 3.72 -3.47 27.70
CA ALA A 228 4.02 -2.14 28.24
C ALA A 228 5.27 -1.49 27.62
N SER A 229 6.30 -2.30 27.34
CA SER A 229 7.54 -1.86 26.68
C SER A 229 7.35 -1.45 25.21
N GLU A 230 6.26 -1.85 24.57
CA GLU A 230 5.96 -1.55 23.15
C GLU A 230 5.14 -0.26 22.98
N ILE A 231 4.54 0.27 24.06
CA ILE A 231 3.64 1.44 24.01
C ILE A 231 4.32 2.65 23.35
N ILE A 232 5.49 3.05 23.87
CA ILE A 232 6.20 4.24 23.41
C ILE A 232 6.87 4.02 22.05
N PRO A 233 7.62 2.93 21.80
CA PRO A 233 8.24 2.72 20.49
C PRO A 233 7.22 2.66 19.35
N ARG A 234 6.06 2.02 19.56
CA ARG A 234 5.01 1.96 18.54
C ARG A 234 4.35 3.32 18.32
N LEU A 235 4.11 4.10 19.38
CA LEU A 235 3.60 5.47 19.22
C LEU A 235 4.59 6.33 18.42
N GLN A 236 5.89 6.23 18.72
CA GLN A 236 6.93 6.94 17.99
C GLN A 236 6.95 6.55 16.51
N ALA A 237 6.88 5.25 16.20
CA ALA A 237 6.79 4.77 14.83
C ALA A 237 5.57 5.38 14.10
N TRP A 238 4.37 5.31 14.70
CA TRP A 238 3.19 5.90 14.09
C TRP A 238 3.25 7.43 13.92
N LEU A 239 3.92 8.14 14.83
CA LEU A 239 4.12 9.59 14.71
C LEU A 239 5.13 9.93 13.60
N VAL A 240 6.20 9.14 13.45
CA VAL A 240 7.18 9.29 12.37
C VAL A 240 6.53 9.05 11.02
N GLU A 241 5.75 7.97 10.86
CA GLU A 241 5.02 7.70 9.61
C GLU A 241 3.93 8.75 9.36
N GLY A 242 3.23 9.18 10.42
CA GLY A 242 2.13 10.12 10.33
C GLY A 242 2.54 11.55 9.97
N GLN A 243 3.82 11.90 10.07
CA GLN A 243 4.29 13.28 9.86
C GLN A 243 3.99 13.79 8.44
N ALA A 244 4.01 12.91 7.43
CA ALA A 244 3.83 13.31 6.03
C ALA A 244 2.38 13.21 5.52
N LEU A 245 1.41 12.89 6.39
CA LEU A 245 0.01 12.61 6.00
C LEU A 245 -0.62 13.72 5.16
N LEU A 246 -0.46 14.97 5.56
CA LEU A 246 -1.09 16.12 4.89
C LEU A 246 -0.08 17.09 4.27
N GLY A 247 1.20 16.97 4.60
CA GLY A 247 2.27 17.91 4.24
C GLY A 247 3.55 17.61 5.04
N PRO A 248 4.52 18.52 5.12
CA PRO A 248 5.67 18.35 6.02
C PRO A 248 5.22 18.27 7.48
N GLY A 249 5.99 17.60 8.34
CA GLY A 249 5.59 17.26 9.71
C GLY A 249 4.97 18.40 10.54
N TRP A 250 5.60 19.58 10.50
CA TRP A 250 5.11 20.77 11.21
C TRP A 250 3.76 21.26 10.66
N LEU A 251 3.54 21.17 9.34
CA LEU A 251 2.31 21.62 8.71
C LEU A 251 1.19 20.61 8.96
N THR A 252 1.48 19.31 8.89
CA THR A 252 0.55 18.26 9.31
C THR A 252 0.10 18.50 10.75
N ALA A 253 1.04 18.71 11.69
CA ALA A 253 0.72 19.00 13.08
C ALA A 253 -0.14 20.26 13.25
N LEU A 254 0.20 21.35 12.55
CA LEU A 254 -0.56 22.60 12.57
C LEU A 254 -2.00 22.42 12.07
N LEU A 255 -2.18 21.71 10.94
CA LEU A 255 -3.49 21.46 10.35
C LEU A 255 -4.37 20.59 11.27
N LEU A 256 -3.79 19.58 11.90
CA LEU A 256 -4.49 18.71 12.85
C LEU A 256 -4.87 19.46 14.14
N ALA A 257 -3.95 20.24 14.70
CA ALA A 257 -4.22 21.07 15.87
C ALA A 257 -5.33 22.09 15.59
N LEU A 258 -5.31 22.70 14.40
CA LEU A 258 -6.36 23.61 13.97
C LEU A 258 -7.71 22.91 13.82
N ALA A 259 -7.73 21.76 13.13
CA ALA A 259 -8.95 20.95 12.95
C ALA A 259 -9.58 20.60 14.30
N LEU A 260 -8.76 20.12 15.25
CA LEU A 260 -9.20 19.77 16.60
C LEU A 260 -9.74 21.00 17.35
N THR A 261 -9.00 22.12 17.33
CA THR A 261 -9.42 23.35 18.03
C THR A 261 -10.76 23.86 17.51
N VAL A 262 -10.92 23.95 16.19
CA VAL A 262 -12.17 24.40 15.57
C VAL A 262 -13.32 23.44 15.88
N LEU A 263 -13.07 22.13 15.86
CA LEU A 263 -14.07 21.13 16.22
C LEU A 263 -14.50 21.26 17.68
N LEU A 264 -13.57 21.40 18.63
CA LEU A 264 -13.88 21.57 20.05
C LEU A 264 -14.75 22.82 20.27
N VAL A 265 -14.41 23.94 19.63
CA VAL A 265 -15.23 25.16 19.69
C VAL A 265 -16.64 24.93 19.14
N ARG A 266 -16.76 24.19 18.02
CA ARG A 266 -18.07 23.85 17.42
C ARG A 266 -18.89 22.88 18.27
N ILE A 267 -18.25 21.91 18.93
CA ILE A 267 -18.93 20.99 19.85
C ILE A 267 -19.54 21.77 21.02
N VAL A 268 -18.82 22.74 21.57
CA VAL A 268 -19.33 23.57 22.68
C VAL A 268 -20.42 24.53 22.20
N ARG A 269 -20.21 25.23 21.08
CA ARG A 269 -21.13 26.29 20.63
C ARG A 269 -22.33 25.79 19.83
N GLU A 270 -22.15 24.70 19.10
CA GLU A 270 -23.07 24.24 18.06
C GLU A 270 -23.18 22.68 18.02
N PRO A 271 -23.41 22.00 19.16
CA PRO A 271 -23.36 20.53 19.25
C PRO A 271 -24.38 19.84 18.36
N ALA A 272 -25.58 20.42 18.23
CA ALA A 272 -26.68 19.85 17.44
C ALA A 272 -26.56 20.12 15.93
N ARG A 273 -25.56 20.88 15.47
CA ARG A 273 -25.40 21.12 14.03
C ARG A 273 -24.87 19.87 13.34
N ARG A 274 -25.54 19.49 12.26
CA ARG A 274 -25.17 18.35 11.41
C ARG A 274 -23.67 18.31 11.08
N ASN A 275 -23.09 19.43 10.66
CA ASN A 275 -21.67 19.48 10.30
C ASN A 275 -20.74 19.20 11.49
N THR A 276 -21.11 19.66 12.69
CA THR A 276 -20.36 19.37 13.92
C THR A 276 -20.38 17.88 14.23
N MET A 277 -21.53 17.22 14.08
CA MET A 277 -21.66 15.79 14.32
C MET A 277 -20.89 14.96 13.28
N ILE A 278 -20.90 15.36 12.01
CA ILE A 278 -20.05 14.74 10.96
C ILE A 278 -18.58 14.88 11.33
N ASP A 279 -18.12 16.09 11.67
CA ASP A 279 -16.73 16.36 12.07
C ASP A 279 -16.34 15.50 13.31
N ALA A 280 -17.23 15.39 14.31
CA ALA A 280 -17.00 14.57 15.50
C ALA A 280 -16.87 13.07 15.16
N LEU A 281 -17.74 12.53 14.30
CA LEU A 281 -17.68 11.13 13.89
C LEU A 281 -16.41 10.80 13.08
N LEU A 282 -15.96 11.70 12.22
CA LEU A 282 -14.69 11.55 11.51
C LEU A 282 -13.52 11.52 12.51
N LEU A 283 -13.50 12.41 13.50
CA LEU A 283 -12.47 12.40 14.54
C LEU A 283 -12.54 11.12 15.38
N SER A 284 -13.73 10.68 15.78
CA SER A 284 -13.91 9.42 16.52
C SER A 284 -13.38 8.22 15.74
N PHE A 285 -13.61 8.17 14.42
CA PHE A 285 -13.04 7.14 13.56
C PHE A 285 -11.51 7.19 13.54
N VAL A 286 -10.93 8.38 13.34
CA VAL A 286 -9.47 8.56 13.35
C VAL A 286 -8.86 8.08 14.67
N LEU A 287 -9.46 8.45 15.80
CA LEU A 287 -9.01 8.03 17.13
C LEU A 287 -9.17 6.53 17.34
N ALA A 288 -10.32 5.94 17.00
CA ALA A 288 -10.57 4.52 17.16
C ALA A 288 -9.63 3.68 16.29
N TYR A 289 -9.43 4.07 15.03
CA TYR A 289 -8.51 3.40 14.12
C TYR A 289 -7.06 3.52 14.60
N GLY A 290 -6.65 4.71 15.03
CA GLY A 290 -5.32 4.94 15.60
C GLY A 290 -5.06 4.14 16.87
N LEU A 291 -6.02 4.12 17.80
CA LEU A 291 -5.95 3.32 19.04
C LEU A 291 -5.88 1.83 18.72
N LEU A 292 -6.65 1.34 17.75
CA LEU A 292 -6.59 -0.06 17.32
C LEU A 292 -5.19 -0.42 16.82
N HIS A 293 -4.62 0.36 15.92
CA HIS A 293 -3.29 0.09 15.34
C HIS A 293 -2.15 0.35 16.33
N TRP A 294 -2.37 1.19 17.33
CA TRP A 294 -1.40 1.47 18.40
C TRP A 294 -1.43 0.45 19.53
N LEU A 295 -2.59 -0.06 19.95
CA LEU A 295 -2.73 -0.91 21.14
C LEU A 295 -2.85 -2.40 20.82
N VAL A 296 -3.29 -2.78 19.62
CA VAL A 296 -3.24 -4.17 19.14
C VAL A 296 -1.92 -4.39 18.42
N ALA A 297 -1.29 -5.55 18.63
CA ALA A 297 0.06 -5.87 18.15
C ALA A 297 0.13 -6.18 16.64
N PHE A 298 -0.55 -5.38 15.82
CA PHE A 298 -0.40 -5.42 14.36
C PHE A 298 1.02 -5.02 13.93
N ASN A 299 1.45 -5.48 12.76
CA ASN A 299 2.69 -4.98 12.17
C ASN A 299 2.57 -3.47 11.90
N THR A 300 3.66 -2.73 12.15
CA THR A 300 3.74 -1.28 11.96
C THR A 300 4.18 -0.97 10.54
N TYR A 301 3.33 -1.27 9.56
CA TYR A 301 3.57 -0.85 8.17
C TYR A 301 3.13 0.59 7.96
N ASP A 302 3.97 1.37 7.31
CA ASP A 302 3.72 2.77 6.98
C ASP A 302 2.33 2.96 6.37
N ARG A 303 1.98 2.22 5.31
CA ARG A 303 0.71 2.25 4.55
C ARG A 303 -0.56 2.02 5.38
N TYR A 304 -0.46 1.56 6.62
CA TYR A 304 -1.63 1.41 7.50
C TYR A 304 -2.23 2.75 7.92
N LEU A 305 -1.58 3.89 7.69
CA LEU A 305 -2.19 5.20 7.90
C LEU A 305 -3.00 5.71 6.70
N LEU A 306 -2.96 5.04 5.53
CA LEU A 306 -3.71 5.45 4.33
C LEU A 306 -5.23 5.60 4.57
N PRO A 307 -5.91 4.70 5.30
CA PRO A 307 -7.32 4.90 5.63
C PRO A 307 -7.62 6.15 6.46
N LEU A 308 -6.63 6.76 7.13
CA LEU A 308 -6.80 8.01 7.85
C LEU A 308 -6.72 9.25 6.94
N LEU A 309 -6.11 9.14 5.76
CA LEU A 309 -5.91 10.28 4.85
C LEU A 309 -7.22 11.00 4.52
N LEU A 310 -8.27 10.24 4.18
CA LEU A 310 -9.56 10.79 3.74
C LEU A 310 -10.27 11.59 4.85
N PRO A 311 -10.50 11.03 6.07
CA PRO A 311 -11.12 11.78 7.16
C PRO A 311 -10.24 12.93 7.63
N LEU A 312 -8.91 12.77 7.67
CA LEU A 312 -8.00 13.83 8.08
C LEU A 312 -8.00 15.00 7.09
N ALA A 313 -8.02 14.74 5.77
CA ALA A 313 -8.13 15.78 4.76
C ALA A 313 -9.45 16.56 4.89
N LEU A 314 -10.57 15.87 5.15
CA LEU A 314 -11.86 16.52 5.42
C LEU A 314 -11.81 17.39 6.68
N LEU A 315 -11.29 16.85 7.80
CA LEU A 315 -11.19 17.57 9.08
C LEU A 315 -10.26 18.79 8.99
N ALA A 316 -9.09 18.64 8.38
CA ALA A 316 -8.15 19.73 8.15
C ALA A 316 -8.77 20.85 7.31
N ALA A 317 -9.47 20.49 6.22
CA ALA A 317 -10.19 21.46 5.41
C ALA A 317 -11.31 22.17 6.23
N ARG A 318 -12.02 21.44 7.10
CA ARG A 318 -13.06 22.01 7.97
C ARG A 318 -12.51 22.96 9.04
N GLY A 319 -11.30 22.70 9.54
CA GLY A 319 -10.58 23.59 10.45
C GLY A 319 -10.21 24.91 9.75
N LEU A 320 -9.55 24.81 8.60
CA LEU A 320 -9.17 25.96 7.78
C LEU A 320 -10.40 26.77 7.32
N ASP A 321 -11.49 26.12 6.92
CA ASP A 321 -12.75 26.80 6.53
C ASP A 321 -13.38 27.55 7.71
N GLY A 322 -13.21 27.04 8.94
CA GLY A 322 -13.62 27.73 10.16
C GLY A 322 -12.87 29.05 10.43
N LEU A 323 -11.60 29.14 10.02
CA LEU A 323 -10.81 30.37 10.10
C LEU A 323 -11.10 31.30 8.92
N LEU A 324 -10.93 30.77 7.70
CA LEU A 324 -10.96 31.55 6.47
C LEU A 324 -12.39 31.91 6.04
N GLY A 325 -13.40 31.21 6.57
CA GLY A 325 -14.81 31.52 6.33
C GLY A 325 -15.24 32.90 6.85
N ARG A 326 -14.39 33.64 7.57
CA ARG A 326 -14.68 35.01 8.01
C ARG A 326 -13.93 36.09 7.23
N VAL A 327 -12.96 35.71 6.40
CA VAL A 327 -12.13 36.67 5.67
C VAL A 327 -12.68 36.97 4.26
N PRO A 328 -12.27 38.09 3.64
CA PRO A 328 -12.56 38.38 2.23
C PRO A 328 -12.03 37.29 1.29
N ILE A 329 -12.70 37.11 0.13
CA ILE A 329 -12.40 36.02 -0.81
C ILE A 329 -10.95 36.04 -1.32
N TRP A 330 -10.35 37.21 -1.51
CA TRP A 330 -8.96 37.34 -1.96
C TRP A 330 -7.95 36.88 -0.89
N GLN A 331 -8.23 37.10 0.39
CA GLN A 331 -7.40 36.60 1.50
C GLN A 331 -7.52 35.08 1.62
N ALA A 332 -8.72 34.54 1.46
CA ALA A 332 -8.92 33.09 1.42
C ALA A 332 -8.21 32.46 0.21
N ALA A 333 -8.32 33.07 -0.98
CA ALA A 333 -7.63 32.62 -2.18
C ALA A 333 -6.10 32.67 -2.02
N PHE A 334 -5.57 33.74 -1.41
CA PHE A 334 -4.15 33.85 -1.08
C PHE A 334 -3.71 32.74 -0.12
N ALA A 335 -4.48 32.48 0.95
CA ALA A 335 -4.20 31.40 1.89
C ALA A 335 -4.20 30.01 1.23
N TYR A 336 -5.12 29.76 0.28
CA TYR A 336 -5.14 28.51 -0.50
C TYR A 336 -3.92 28.40 -1.43
N GLY A 337 -3.52 29.49 -2.07
CA GLY A 337 -2.30 29.55 -2.88
C GLY A 337 -1.06 29.27 -2.04
N LEU A 338 -0.94 29.92 -0.88
CA LEU A 338 0.15 29.70 0.06
C LEU A 338 0.21 28.25 0.55
N LEU A 339 -0.94 27.66 0.91
CA LEU A 339 -1.01 26.26 1.30
C LEU A 339 -0.51 25.34 0.17
N ALA A 340 -0.95 25.58 -1.08
CA ALA A 340 -0.48 24.81 -2.22
C ALA A 340 1.03 24.94 -2.44
N VAL A 341 1.60 26.14 -2.26
CA VAL A 341 3.06 26.39 -2.37
C VAL A 341 3.82 25.65 -1.26
N LEU A 342 3.34 25.71 -0.02
CA LEU A 342 3.98 25.01 1.11
C LEU A 342 3.98 23.49 0.97
N LEU A 343 2.96 22.94 0.29
CA LEU A 343 2.84 21.52 0.02
C LEU A 343 3.59 21.07 -1.25
N TRP A 344 3.88 22.00 -2.16
CA TRP A 344 4.47 21.68 -3.46
C TRP A 344 5.81 20.98 -3.36
N MET A 345 6.76 21.52 -2.58
CA MET A 345 8.11 20.95 -2.50
C MET A 345 8.13 19.53 -1.89
N PRO A 346 7.47 19.28 -0.72
CA PRO A 346 7.37 17.92 -0.18
C PRO A 346 6.65 16.95 -1.12
N ALA A 347 5.62 17.42 -1.83
CA ALA A 347 4.91 16.63 -2.82
C ALA A 347 5.81 16.25 -4.01
N LEU A 348 6.61 17.20 -4.51
CA LEU A 348 7.54 16.97 -5.61
C LEU A 348 8.64 15.98 -5.23
N HIS A 349 9.32 16.20 -4.09
CA HIS A 349 10.36 15.26 -3.61
C HIS A 349 9.80 13.84 -3.43
N THR A 350 8.58 13.72 -2.92
CA THR A 350 7.95 12.39 -2.77
C THR A 350 7.63 11.77 -4.12
N ALA A 351 7.20 12.58 -5.11
CA ALA A 351 6.98 12.12 -6.47
C ALA A 351 8.29 11.76 -7.21
N GLU A 352 9.44 12.25 -6.76
CA GLU A 352 10.78 11.87 -7.25
C GLU A 352 11.28 10.55 -6.63
N GLY A 353 10.59 10.01 -5.61
CA GLY A 353 11.06 8.86 -4.83
C GLY A 353 12.02 9.23 -3.70
N ASP A 354 12.05 10.51 -3.31
CA ASP A 354 12.93 11.10 -2.29
C ASP A 354 12.21 11.30 -0.95
N SER A 355 11.25 10.45 -0.63
CA SER A 355 10.56 10.45 0.67
C SER A 355 11.14 9.42 1.63
N ALA A 356 11.13 9.74 2.93
CA ALA A 356 11.42 8.77 3.98
C ALA A 356 10.35 7.66 4.08
N ILE A 357 9.12 7.99 3.68
CA ILE A 357 8.00 7.05 3.62
C ILE A 357 8.15 6.21 2.36
N ASN A 358 7.89 4.91 2.47
CA ASN A 358 8.06 3.98 1.36
C ASN A 358 9.50 4.02 0.78
N SER A 359 10.51 4.28 1.61
CA SER A 359 11.90 4.55 1.16
C SER A 359 12.71 3.31 0.78
N ASP A 360 12.19 2.11 1.08
CA ASP A 360 12.91 0.85 0.91
C ASP A 360 13.22 0.53 -0.56
N HIS A 361 12.57 1.16 -1.54
CA HIS A 361 12.84 0.92 -2.96
C HIS A 361 14.30 1.10 -3.36
N ARG A 362 15.03 2.03 -2.71
CA ARG A 362 16.45 2.28 -3.03
C ARG A 362 17.34 1.10 -2.66
N LEU A 363 16.94 0.30 -1.67
CA LEU A 363 17.65 -0.91 -1.28
C LEU A 363 17.69 -1.96 -2.41
N TYR A 364 16.76 -1.87 -3.35
CA TYR A 364 16.62 -2.79 -4.47
C TYR A 364 17.23 -2.27 -5.77
N SER A 365 17.89 -1.12 -5.76
CA SER A 365 18.60 -0.61 -6.94
C SER A 365 19.67 -1.61 -7.42
N GLY A 366 19.63 -1.93 -8.72
CA GLY A 366 20.52 -2.90 -9.36
C GLY A 366 20.04 -4.36 -9.31
N ILE A 367 18.84 -4.64 -8.79
CA ILE A 367 18.27 -6.01 -8.77
C ILE A 367 17.97 -6.54 -10.19
N ASP A 368 17.67 -5.66 -11.13
CA ASP A 368 17.56 -5.95 -12.56
C ASP A 368 18.89 -6.44 -13.13
N GLN A 369 19.99 -5.73 -12.84
CA GLN A 369 21.34 -6.13 -13.25
C GLN A 369 21.78 -7.44 -12.58
N LEU A 370 21.40 -7.64 -11.31
CA LEU A 370 21.59 -8.90 -10.61
C LEU A 370 20.85 -10.05 -11.31
N ALA A 371 19.58 -9.86 -11.66
CA ALA A 371 18.79 -10.88 -12.34
C ALA A 371 19.32 -11.17 -13.75
N ASP A 372 19.70 -10.16 -14.52
CA ASP A 372 20.36 -10.30 -15.82
C ASP A 372 21.63 -11.15 -15.69
N TYR A 373 22.47 -10.83 -14.70
CA TYR A 373 23.67 -11.60 -14.40
C TYR A 373 23.36 -13.07 -14.10
N LEU A 374 22.37 -13.33 -13.23
CA LEU A 374 21.98 -14.68 -12.86
C LEU A 374 21.37 -15.44 -14.05
N ASN A 375 20.65 -14.75 -14.94
CA ASN A 375 20.10 -15.33 -16.16
C ASN A 375 21.19 -15.77 -17.15
N THR A 376 22.39 -15.18 -17.13
CA THR A 376 23.53 -15.64 -17.94
C THR A 376 24.11 -16.99 -17.52
N LYS A 377 23.75 -17.50 -16.33
CA LYS A 377 24.27 -18.77 -15.82
C LYS A 377 23.69 -19.96 -16.60
N PRO A 378 24.31 -21.15 -16.56
CA PRO A 378 23.78 -22.31 -17.25
C PRO A 378 22.33 -22.65 -16.89
N VAL A 379 21.67 -23.40 -17.77
CA VAL A 379 20.33 -23.96 -17.54
C VAL A 379 20.32 -24.80 -16.27
N ALA A 380 19.20 -24.76 -15.53
CA ALA A 380 18.99 -25.49 -14.28
C ALA A 380 19.95 -25.13 -13.14
N THR A 381 20.68 -24.01 -13.24
CA THR A 381 21.51 -23.50 -12.15
C THR A 381 20.67 -23.26 -10.90
N VAL A 382 21.15 -23.78 -9.76
CA VAL A 382 20.52 -23.58 -8.46
C VAL A 382 20.88 -22.22 -7.88
N LEU A 383 19.86 -21.44 -7.56
CA LEU A 383 19.95 -20.16 -6.89
C LEU A 383 19.39 -20.32 -5.47
N TYR A 384 20.28 -20.27 -4.48
CA TYR A 384 19.88 -20.23 -3.09
C TYR A 384 19.48 -18.80 -2.73
N ASP A 385 18.30 -18.64 -2.15
CA ASP A 385 17.82 -17.34 -1.71
C ASP A 385 17.43 -17.39 -0.23
N ARG A 386 17.64 -16.26 0.44
CA ARG A 386 17.24 -16.04 1.83
C ARG A 386 16.53 -14.70 2.01
N TRP A 387 16.86 -13.72 1.19
CA TRP A 387 16.50 -12.32 1.43
C TRP A 387 15.61 -11.74 0.34
N LEU A 388 15.81 -12.13 -0.91
CA LEU A 388 15.26 -11.41 -2.06
C LEU A 388 13.92 -11.97 -2.55
N GLY A 389 13.57 -13.20 -2.17
CA GLY A 389 12.25 -13.79 -2.33
C GLY A 389 11.54 -13.50 -3.66
N TRP A 390 10.38 -12.85 -3.55
CA TRP A 390 9.52 -12.51 -4.67
C TRP A 390 10.12 -11.43 -5.55
N GLU A 391 10.94 -10.53 -5.00
CA GLU A 391 11.67 -9.52 -5.75
C GLU A 391 12.58 -10.18 -6.77
N LEU A 392 13.48 -11.07 -6.32
CA LEU A 392 14.37 -11.79 -7.24
C LEU A 392 13.57 -12.63 -8.24
N GLY A 393 12.53 -13.33 -7.79
CA GLY A 393 11.65 -14.10 -8.68
C GLY A 393 11.01 -13.25 -9.78
N TYR A 394 10.53 -12.04 -9.45
CA TYR A 394 9.98 -11.12 -10.43
C TYR A 394 11.03 -10.66 -11.45
N TYR A 395 12.24 -10.32 -11.01
CA TYR A 395 13.29 -9.81 -11.92
C TYR A 395 13.98 -10.88 -12.76
N LEU A 396 14.04 -12.14 -12.30
CA LEU A 396 14.47 -13.26 -13.15
C LEU A 396 13.53 -13.44 -14.36
N GLY A 397 12.30 -12.95 -14.26
CA GLY A 397 11.31 -12.97 -15.32
C GLY A 397 10.34 -14.14 -15.19
N GLN A 398 9.21 -14.07 -15.89
CA GLN A 398 8.19 -15.11 -15.83
C GLN A 398 8.70 -16.47 -16.31
N TRP A 399 9.60 -16.46 -17.30
CA TRP A 399 10.19 -17.64 -17.90
C TRP A 399 11.70 -17.59 -17.67
N HIS A 400 12.13 -18.17 -16.54
CA HIS A 400 13.55 -18.41 -16.26
C HIS A 400 13.80 -19.91 -16.13
N ASP A 401 15.00 -20.33 -16.50
CA ASP A 401 15.50 -21.71 -16.47
C ASP A 401 16.28 -22.02 -15.17
N LYS A 402 16.17 -21.13 -14.17
CA LYS A 402 16.84 -21.23 -12.87
C LYS A 402 15.98 -21.94 -11.83
N ARG A 403 16.63 -22.70 -10.94
CA ARG A 403 15.97 -23.29 -9.76
C ARG A 403 16.21 -22.40 -8.56
N VAL A 404 15.26 -21.53 -8.24
CA VAL A 404 15.31 -20.67 -7.06
C VAL A 404 14.75 -21.41 -5.86
N VAL A 405 15.49 -21.46 -4.76
CA VAL A 405 15.05 -22.13 -3.53
C VAL A 405 15.33 -21.27 -2.32
N TYR A 406 14.28 -21.03 -1.53
CA TYR A 406 14.36 -20.28 -0.30
C TYR A 406 14.87 -21.15 0.87
N TYR A 407 15.86 -20.66 1.61
CA TYR A 407 16.36 -21.31 2.82
C TYR A 407 16.29 -20.38 4.02
N PRO A 408 15.67 -20.80 5.14
CA PRO A 408 15.57 -19.92 6.30
C PRO A 408 16.81 -19.97 7.21
N THR A 409 17.62 -21.01 7.12
CA THR A 409 18.82 -21.20 7.96
C THR A 409 20.00 -21.79 7.17
N PRO A 410 21.25 -21.52 7.59
CA PRO A 410 22.44 -22.12 6.98
C PRO A 410 22.43 -23.65 6.99
N ASP A 411 21.96 -24.26 8.08
CA ASP A 411 21.96 -25.72 8.23
C ASP A 411 21.02 -26.41 7.23
N LEU A 412 19.86 -25.82 6.97
CA LEU A 412 18.91 -26.35 5.98
C LEU A 412 19.45 -26.19 4.56
N LEU A 413 20.12 -25.07 4.26
CA LEU A 413 20.78 -24.88 2.98
C LEU A 413 21.88 -25.92 2.78
N VAL A 414 22.77 -26.11 3.76
CA VAL A 414 23.86 -27.10 3.67
C VAL A 414 23.30 -28.51 3.50
N ARG A 415 22.27 -28.88 4.27
CA ARG A 415 21.65 -30.21 4.17
C ARG A 415 21.09 -30.48 2.79
N ASP A 416 20.36 -29.53 2.21
CA ASP A 416 19.85 -29.68 0.85
C ASP A 416 20.98 -29.64 -0.19
N ALA A 417 21.95 -28.74 -0.01
CA ALA A 417 23.09 -28.63 -0.90
C ALA A 417 23.89 -29.95 -0.98
N LEU A 418 24.08 -30.65 0.13
CA LEU A 418 24.71 -31.97 0.17
C LEU A 418 23.84 -33.06 -0.47
N ALA A 419 22.51 -32.93 -0.44
CA ALA A 419 21.59 -33.90 -1.04
C ALA A 419 21.52 -33.78 -2.58
N LEU A 420 21.89 -32.64 -3.15
CA LEU A 420 21.91 -32.41 -4.59
C LEU A 420 23.25 -32.88 -5.19
N CYS A 421 23.26 -33.97 -5.95
CA CYS A 421 24.48 -34.53 -6.56
C CYS A 421 24.97 -33.85 -7.85
N GLU A 422 24.60 -32.58 -8.04
CA GLU A 422 25.04 -31.78 -9.17
C GLU A 422 26.48 -31.28 -8.94
N VAL A 423 27.34 -31.43 -9.95
CA VAL A 423 28.75 -30.96 -9.95
C VAL A 423 28.88 -29.48 -10.34
N GLY A 424 27.83 -28.90 -10.92
CA GLY A 424 27.84 -27.51 -11.39
C GLY A 424 27.91 -26.48 -10.25
N PRO A 425 28.43 -25.27 -10.51
CA PRO A 425 28.40 -24.20 -9.54
C PRO A 425 26.97 -23.77 -9.24
N ARG A 426 26.75 -23.35 -8.00
CA ARG A 426 25.48 -22.79 -7.51
C ARG A 426 25.71 -21.37 -7.06
N TYR A 427 24.65 -20.59 -6.92
CA TYR A 427 24.79 -19.18 -6.59
C TYR A 427 23.92 -18.78 -5.40
N PHE A 428 24.47 -17.89 -4.57
CA PHE A 428 23.83 -17.34 -3.40
C PHE A 428 23.87 -15.82 -3.49
N PRO A 429 22.87 -15.18 -4.14
CA PRO A 429 22.69 -13.74 -4.10
C PRO A 429 22.33 -13.26 -2.69
N ALA A 430 22.96 -12.17 -2.25
CA ALA A 430 22.71 -11.55 -0.96
C ALA A 430 22.79 -10.01 -1.07
N PRO A 431 21.99 -9.27 -0.28
CA PRO A 431 22.25 -7.84 -0.08
C PRO A 431 23.64 -7.63 0.54
N ALA A 432 24.35 -6.60 0.07
CA ALA A 432 25.75 -6.35 0.43
C ALA A 432 25.96 -6.02 1.91
N ASN A 433 24.91 -5.59 2.61
CA ASN A 433 24.90 -5.25 4.03
C ASN A 433 24.50 -6.43 4.95
N GLU A 434 24.13 -7.59 4.39
CA GLU A 434 23.71 -8.74 5.18
C GLU A 434 24.91 -9.57 5.68
N PRO A 435 24.88 -10.09 6.93
CA PRO A 435 25.98 -10.84 7.50
C PRO A 435 26.06 -12.25 6.92
N ILE A 436 26.84 -12.41 5.85
CA ILE A 436 27.02 -13.69 5.14
C ILE A 436 27.86 -14.73 5.90
N GLY A 437 28.64 -14.29 6.89
CA GLY A 437 29.69 -15.12 7.50
C GLY A 437 29.22 -16.45 8.07
N ARG A 438 28.00 -16.50 8.65
CA ARG A 438 27.42 -17.76 9.17
C ARG A 438 27.08 -18.75 8.06
N TRP A 439 26.59 -18.26 6.91
CA TRP A 439 26.27 -19.06 5.74
C TRP A 439 27.54 -19.60 5.08
N GLN A 440 28.53 -18.72 4.91
CA GLN A 440 29.84 -19.07 4.40
C GLN A 440 30.51 -20.15 5.28
N GLN A 441 30.56 -19.96 6.59
CA GLN A 441 31.19 -20.90 7.50
C GLN A 441 30.49 -22.27 7.48
N ALA A 442 29.14 -22.29 7.45
CA ALA A 442 28.39 -23.54 7.38
C ALA A 442 28.70 -24.32 6.09
N LEU A 443 28.72 -23.63 4.94
CA LEU A 443 29.05 -24.23 3.65
C LEU A 443 30.50 -24.73 3.58
N GLN A 444 31.46 -23.93 4.05
CA GLN A 444 32.86 -24.30 4.08
C GLN A 444 33.13 -25.49 5.02
N ASN A 445 32.49 -25.54 6.19
CA ASN A 445 32.57 -26.68 7.10
C ASN A 445 32.03 -27.98 6.47
N ALA A 446 31.07 -27.86 5.54
CA ALA A 446 30.53 -28.98 4.76
C ALA A 446 31.36 -29.29 3.50
N GLY A 447 32.50 -28.62 3.30
CA GLY A 447 33.43 -28.86 2.20
C GLY A 447 33.16 -28.06 0.92
N PHE A 448 32.15 -27.19 0.88
CA PHE A 448 31.88 -26.37 -0.30
C PHE A 448 32.91 -25.25 -0.46
N GLY A 449 33.32 -24.98 -1.71
CA GLY A 449 33.97 -23.73 -2.08
C GLY A 449 32.96 -22.58 -2.00
N PHE A 450 33.38 -21.41 -1.53
CA PHE A 450 32.52 -20.25 -1.35
C PHE A 450 33.29 -18.97 -1.71
N ASP A 451 33.07 -18.48 -2.92
CA ASP A 451 33.83 -17.37 -3.50
C ASP A 451 32.89 -16.26 -3.96
N ARG A 452 33.32 -15.01 -3.84
CA ARG A 452 32.57 -13.89 -4.42
C ARG A 452 32.72 -13.93 -5.94
N ASP A 453 31.60 -13.96 -6.64
CA ASP A 453 31.54 -14.15 -8.10
C ASP A 453 31.12 -12.86 -8.82
N TYR A 454 30.20 -12.11 -8.23
CA TYR A 454 29.71 -10.85 -8.80
C TYR A 454 29.27 -9.88 -7.72
N ALA A 455 29.25 -8.60 -8.04
CA ALA A 455 28.65 -7.58 -7.19
C ALA A 455 28.19 -6.39 -8.03
N VAL A 456 27.05 -5.84 -7.65
CA VAL A 456 26.43 -4.70 -8.32
C VAL A 456 25.64 -3.92 -7.29
N ALA A 457 25.81 -2.59 -7.27
CA ALA A 457 25.09 -1.69 -6.37
C ALA A 457 25.00 -2.23 -4.92
N HIS A 458 23.81 -2.71 -4.54
CA HIS A 458 23.49 -3.21 -3.20
C HIS A 458 23.53 -4.74 -3.05
N PHE A 459 24.03 -5.47 -4.05
CA PHE A 459 24.01 -6.94 -4.08
C PHE A 459 25.39 -7.55 -4.34
N VAL A 460 25.59 -8.72 -3.75
CA VAL A 460 26.76 -9.58 -3.96
C VAL A 460 26.26 -10.99 -4.28
N VAL A 461 26.85 -11.63 -5.29
CA VAL A 461 26.60 -13.02 -5.62
C VAL A 461 27.81 -13.84 -5.22
N TYR A 462 27.57 -14.87 -4.42
CA TYR A 462 28.57 -15.86 -4.06
C TYR A 462 28.39 -17.12 -4.90
N ARG A 463 29.48 -17.60 -5.48
CA ARG A 463 29.56 -18.90 -6.14
C ARG A 463 29.86 -19.96 -5.10
N ILE A 464 29.04 -21.01 -5.12
CA ILE A 464 29.17 -22.18 -4.27
C ILE A 464 29.61 -23.34 -5.15
N THR A 465 30.78 -23.90 -4.85
CA THR A 465 31.36 -25.02 -5.60
C THR A 465 31.21 -26.31 -4.77
N PRO A 466 30.50 -27.33 -5.28
CA PRO A 466 30.33 -28.60 -4.57
C PRO A 466 31.67 -29.29 -4.25
N PRO A 467 31.78 -30.05 -3.14
CA PRO A 467 33.01 -30.74 -2.76
C PRO A 467 33.39 -31.93 -3.67
N TRP A 468 32.47 -32.41 -4.51
CA TRP A 468 32.69 -33.54 -5.42
C TRP A 468 32.96 -33.08 -6.85
N SER A 469 33.87 -33.78 -7.54
CA SER A 469 34.24 -33.53 -8.94
C SER A 469 33.41 -34.35 -9.94
N ASP A 470 32.74 -35.41 -9.49
CA ASP A 470 31.84 -36.25 -10.28
C ASP A 470 30.58 -36.57 -9.45
N SER A 471 29.45 -36.66 -10.14
CA SER A 471 28.15 -37.10 -9.63
C SER A 471 28.19 -38.47 -8.94
N SER A 472 29.08 -39.38 -9.37
CA SER A 472 29.26 -40.70 -8.75
C SER A 472 29.80 -40.64 -7.32
N ALA A 473 30.55 -39.59 -6.99
CA ALA A 473 31.15 -39.39 -5.67
C ALA A 473 30.15 -38.87 -4.62
N CYS A 474 28.93 -38.53 -5.05
CA CYS A 474 27.85 -38.03 -4.20
C CYS A 474 26.88 -39.13 -3.72
N LEU A 475 27.00 -40.37 -4.20
CA LEU A 475 26.20 -41.47 -3.68
C LEU A 475 26.63 -41.80 -2.24
N PRO A 476 25.70 -41.88 -1.26
CA PRO A 476 26.00 -42.51 0.01
C PRO A 476 26.48 -43.93 -0.28
N SER A 477 27.63 -44.33 0.25
CA SER A 477 27.93 -45.74 0.45
C SER A 477 26.75 -46.33 1.22
N GLY A 478 25.98 -47.20 0.55
CA GLY A 478 24.61 -47.58 0.93
C GLY A 478 24.41 -48.12 2.34
#